data_AF-A0A7J4DNB4-F1
#
_entry.id   AF-A0A7J4DNB4-F1
#
_cell.length_a   1.000
_cell.length_b   1.000
_cell.length_c   1.000
_cell.angle_alpha   90.00
_cell.angle_beta   90.00
_cell.angle_gamma   90.00
#
_symmetry.space_group_name_H-M   'P 1'
#
loop_
_entity.id
_entity.type
_entity.pdbx_description
1 polymer ?
#
loop_
_entity_poly.entity_id
_entity_poly.type
_entity_poly.pdbx_seq_one_letter_code
_entity_poly.pdbx_strand_id
1 'polypeptide(L)'
;MNDDKELEILKQKKIKELMKRIENQNKQDDPKEILLSRLVDRGDEVLKIAETYYPKETEIIVNQLIELIKNGKIQSSISGGELLSVFRNAGLRITVPTSISVSKDGKMTSLSDKLSKRG
;
A
#
# COMPACT_ATOMS: atom_id res chain seq x y z
N MET A 1 -25.01 35.54 -35.86
CA MET A 1 -23.54 35.33 -35.85
C MET A 1 -22.93 35.37 -34.44
N ASN A 2 -23.62 35.91 -33.42
CA ASN A 2 -23.10 35.91 -32.04
C ASN A 2 -23.50 34.63 -31.28
N ASP A 3 -24.68 34.08 -31.57
CA ASP A 3 -25.21 32.87 -30.93
C ASP A 3 -24.36 31.62 -31.22
N ASP A 4 -23.83 31.48 -32.44
CA ASP A 4 -22.94 30.38 -32.81
C ASP A 4 -21.64 30.38 -31.99
N LYS A 5 -21.11 31.57 -31.64
CA LYS A 5 -19.90 31.68 -30.82
C LYS A 5 -20.15 31.30 -29.37
N GLU A 6 -21.31 31.65 -28.80
CA GLU A 6 -21.68 31.24 -27.45
C GLU A 6 -21.90 29.72 -27.36
N LEU A 7 -22.53 29.15 -28.39
CA LEU A 7 -22.71 27.69 -28.54
C LEU A 7 -21.36 26.96 -28.62
N GLU A 8 -20.41 27.48 -29.40
CA GLU A 8 -19.05 26.92 -29.51
C GLU A 8 -18.32 26.94 -28.16
N ILE A 9 -18.38 28.06 -27.43
CA ILE A 9 -17.76 28.22 -26.11
C ILE A 9 -18.38 27.25 -25.09
N LEU A 10 -19.70 27.06 -25.12
CA LEU A 10 -20.39 26.14 -24.22
C LEU A 10 -20.00 24.68 -24.48
N LYS A 11 -19.90 24.29 -25.75
CA LYS A 11 -19.46 22.96 -26.17
C LYS A 11 -18.02 22.69 -25.74
N GLN A 12 -17.11 23.65 -25.93
CA GLN A 12 -15.71 23.54 -25.50
C GLN A 12 -15.59 23.38 -23.97
N LYS A 13 -16.36 24.14 -23.19
CA LYS A 13 -16.40 23.99 -21.73
C LYS A 13 -16.87 22.59 -21.31
N LYS A 14 -17.93 22.08 -21.95
CA LYS A 14 -18.47 20.73 -21.69
C LYS A 14 -17.45 19.64 -22.02
N ILE A 15 -16.77 19.74 -23.17
CA ILE A 15 -15.72 18.81 -23.58
C ILE A 15 -14.57 18.83 -22.58
N LYS A 16 -14.12 20.01 -22.16
CA LYS A 16 -13.02 20.16 -21.19
C LYS A 16 -13.38 19.57 -19.82
N GLU A 17 -14.62 19.74 -19.37
CA GLU A 17 -15.10 19.13 -18.13
C GLU A 17 -15.15 17.60 -18.22
N LEU A 18 -15.62 17.05 -19.35
CA LEU A 18 -15.63 15.62 -19.60
C LEU A 18 -14.21 15.04 -19.67
N MET A 19 -13.29 15.71 -20.38
CA MET A 19 -11.87 15.33 -20.43
C MET A 19 -11.24 15.31 -19.04
N LYS A 20 -11.50 16.33 -18.21
CA LYS A 20 -10.99 16.39 -16.83
C LYS A 20 -11.54 15.29 -15.93
N ARG A 21 -12.81 14.89 -16.14
CA ARG A 21 -13.41 13.74 -15.43
C ARG A 21 -12.78 12.42 -15.88
N ILE A 22 -12.50 12.26 -17.17
CA ILE A 22 -11.83 11.08 -17.73
C ILE A 22 -10.38 11.00 -17.25
N GLU A 23 -9.62 12.11 -17.23
CA GLU A 23 -8.26 12.16 -16.66
C GLU A 23 -8.24 11.78 -15.17
N ASN A 24 -9.20 12.28 -14.39
CA ASN A 24 -9.29 11.92 -12.98
C ASN A 24 -9.70 10.45 -12.76
N GLN A 25 -10.42 9.82 -13.70
CA GLN A 25 -10.74 8.39 -13.66
C GLN A 25 -9.61 7.51 -14.22
N ASN A 26 -8.76 8.06 -15.10
CA ASN A 26 -7.63 7.37 -15.73
C ASN A 26 -6.28 7.64 -15.07
N LYS A 27 -6.24 8.29 -13.90
CA LYS A 27 -5.12 8.05 -12.99
C LYS A 27 -5.20 6.58 -12.63
N GLN A 28 -4.50 5.75 -13.40
CA GLN A 28 -4.19 4.39 -13.00
C GLN A 28 -3.41 4.56 -11.70
N ASP A 29 -4.12 4.44 -10.57
CA ASP A 29 -3.47 4.41 -9.27
C ASP A 29 -2.40 3.33 -9.36
N ASP A 30 -1.15 3.71 -9.07
CA ASP A 30 -0.03 2.80 -9.11
C ASP A 30 -0.43 1.58 -8.27
N PRO A 31 -0.30 0.35 -8.80
CA PRO A 31 -0.58 -0.87 -8.06
C PRO A 31 -0.09 -0.80 -6.60
N LYS A 32 1.13 -0.32 -6.41
CA LYS A 32 1.76 -0.14 -5.11
C LYS A 32 1.05 0.89 -4.24
N GLU A 33 0.61 2.02 -4.79
CA GLU A 33 -0.14 3.03 -4.04
C GLU A 33 -1.49 2.48 -3.55
N ILE A 34 -2.17 1.70 -4.39
CA ILE A 34 -3.41 1.02 -4.00
C ILE A 34 -3.13 0.08 -2.82
N LEU A 35 -2.08 -0.75 -2.91
CA LEU A 35 -1.75 -1.67 -1.84
C LEU A 35 -1.32 -0.92 -0.56
N LEU A 36 -0.47 0.11 -0.67
CA LEU A 36 -0.02 0.94 0.45
C LEU A 36 -1.19 1.56 1.20
N SER A 37 -2.23 2.02 0.48
CA SER A 37 -3.45 2.57 1.10
C SER A 37 -4.23 1.55 1.95
N ARG A 38 -3.99 0.26 1.75
CA ARG A 38 -4.61 -0.85 2.48
C ARG A 38 -3.73 -1.43 3.58
N LEU A 39 -2.45 -1.05 3.65
CA LEU A 39 -1.54 -1.56 4.65
C LEU A 39 -1.68 -0.81 5.98
N VAL A 40 -1.66 -1.56 7.07
CA VAL A 40 -1.67 -1.03 8.45
C VAL A 40 -0.52 -1.63 9.26
N ASP A 41 -0.32 -1.09 10.46
CA ASP A 41 0.81 -1.41 11.35
C ASP A 41 2.16 -1.14 10.66
N ARG A 42 3.03 -2.16 10.55
CA ARG A 42 4.34 -2.10 9.87
C ARG A 42 4.29 -2.72 8.47
N GLY A 43 3.14 -2.70 7.81
CA GLY A 43 2.95 -3.34 6.50
C GLY A 43 3.79 -2.73 5.39
N ASP A 44 3.97 -1.41 5.40
CA ASP A 44 4.85 -0.67 4.49
C ASP A 44 6.32 -1.11 4.62
N GLU A 45 6.79 -1.34 5.85
CA GLU A 45 8.14 -1.84 6.11
C GLU A 45 8.31 -3.27 5.57
N VAL A 46 7.32 -4.15 5.80
CA VAL A 46 7.34 -5.51 5.26
C VAL A 46 7.41 -5.49 3.73
N LEU A 47 6.59 -4.66 3.08
CA LEU A 47 6.60 -4.50 1.63
C LEU A 47 7.97 -4.00 1.14
N LYS A 48 8.54 -2.97 1.78
CA LYS A 48 9.85 -2.43 1.40
C LYS A 48 10.98 -3.44 1.52
N ILE A 49 10.97 -4.24 2.59
CA ILE A 49 11.94 -5.34 2.77
C ILE A 49 11.74 -6.38 1.67
N ALA A 50 10.50 -6.77 1.38
CA ALA A 50 10.18 -7.71 0.30
C ALA A 50 10.74 -7.23 -1.05
N GLU A 51 10.48 -5.96 -1.42
CA GLU A 51 10.97 -5.35 -2.65
C GLU A 51 12.51 -5.30 -2.71
N THR A 52 13.17 -5.10 -1.57
CA THR A 52 14.63 -5.03 -1.49
C THR A 52 15.29 -6.38 -1.78
N TYR A 53 14.74 -7.46 -1.21
CA TYR A 53 15.35 -8.80 -1.30
C TYR A 53 14.79 -9.65 -2.45
N TYR A 54 13.53 -9.42 -2.82
CA TYR A 54 12.76 -10.23 -3.78
C TYR A 54 11.93 -9.34 -4.71
N PRO A 55 12.54 -8.44 -5.50
CA PRO A 55 11.80 -7.44 -6.27
C PRO A 55 10.80 -8.05 -7.26
N LYS A 56 11.21 -9.09 -8.00
CA LYS A 56 10.37 -9.73 -9.03
C LYS A 56 9.21 -10.50 -8.43
N GLU A 57 9.48 -11.27 -7.39
CA GLU A 57 8.47 -12.07 -6.70
C GLU A 57 7.48 -11.18 -5.94
N THR A 58 7.99 -10.10 -5.34
CA THR A 58 7.16 -9.10 -4.67
C THR A 58 6.22 -8.43 -5.65
N GLU A 59 6.69 -8.02 -6.83
CA GLU A 59 5.85 -7.43 -7.88
C GLU A 59 4.68 -8.35 -8.26
N ILE A 60 4.94 -9.65 -8.45
CA ILE A 60 3.90 -10.64 -8.79
C ILE A 60 2.85 -10.72 -7.67
N ILE A 61 3.29 -10.84 -6.42
CA ILE A 61 2.40 -10.96 -5.25
C ILE A 61 1.58 -9.69 -5.06
N VAL A 62 2.21 -8.52 -5.22
CA VAL A 62 1.54 -7.21 -5.13
C VAL A 62 0.42 -7.11 -6.17
N ASN A 63 0.71 -7.46 -7.44
CA ASN A 63 -0.30 -7.44 -8.50
C ASN A 63 -1.48 -8.37 -8.18
N GLN A 64 -1.22 -9.58 -7.69
CA GLN A 64 -2.27 -10.51 -7.27
C GLN A 64 -3.12 -9.96 -6.10
N LEU A 65 -2.49 -9.37 -5.08
CA LEU A 65 -3.21 -8.75 -3.97
C LEU A 65 -4.13 -7.62 -4.45
N ILE A 66 -3.68 -6.83 -5.40
CA ILE A 66 -4.46 -5.71 -5.96
C ILE A 66 -5.62 -6.21 -6.79
N GLU A 67 -5.45 -7.27 -7.58
CA GLU A 67 -6.56 -7.91 -8.26
C GLU A 67 -7.63 -8.38 -7.26
N LEU A 68 -7.22 -8.98 -6.14
CA LEU A 68 -8.15 -9.41 -5.09
C LEU A 68 -8.86 -8.21 -4.42
N ILE A 69 -8.17 -7.10 -4.20
CA ILE A 69 -8.76 -5.85 -3.67
C ILE A 69 -9.75 -5.26 -4.67
N LYS A 70 -9.37 -5.15 -5.95
CA LYS A 70 -10.22 -4.61 -7.04
C LYS A 70 -11.48 -5.46 -7.24
N ASN A 71 -11.36 -6.78 -7.09
CA ASN A 71 -12.48 -7.71 -7.18
C ASN A 71 -13.32 -7.79 -5.89
N GLY A 72 -13.01 -6.98 -4.86
CA GLY A 72 -13.76 -6.93 -3.61
C GLY A 72 -13.63 -8.17 -2.73
N LYS A 73 -12.66 -9.06 -3.02
CA LYS A 73 -12.37 -10.24 -2.19
C LYS A 73 -11.63 -9.87 -0.92
N ILE A 74 -10.84 -8.80 -0.96
CA ILE A 74 -10.19 -8.18 0.20
C ILE A 74 -10.77 -6.78 0.35
N GLN A 75 -11.54 -6.58 1.42
CA GLN A 75 -12.17 -5.28 1.72
C GLN A 75 -11.58 -4.63 2.98
N SER A 76 -11.04 -5.44 3.88
CA SER A 76 -10.35 -5.00 5.09
C SER A 76 -8.92 -4.53 4.78
N SER A 77 -8.36 -3.77 5.72
CA SER A 77 -6.92 -3.49 5.72
C SER A 77 -6.11 -4.77 5.92
N ILE A 78 -4.86 -4.75 5.47
CA ILE A 78 -3.89 -5.84 5.59
C ILE A 78 -2.80 -5.39 6.56
N SER A 79 -2.65 -6.09 7.68
CA SER A 79 -1.59 -5.83 8.64
C SER A 79 -0.22 -6.29 8.12
N GLY A 80 0.86 -5.74 8.68
CA GLY A 80 2.21 -6.22 8.37
C GLY A 80 2.41 -7.71 8.69
N GLY A 81 1.73 -8.24 9.70
CA GLY A 81 1.77 -9.67 10.02
C GLY A 81 1.09 -10.56 8.96
N GLU A 82 -0.04 -10.11 8.42
CA GLU A 82 -0.73 -10.79 7.33
C GLU A 82 0.09 -10.74 6.04
N LEU A 83 0.62 -9.57 5.69
CA LEU A 83 1.47 -9.42 4.51
C LEU A 83 2.73 -10.29 4.61
N LEU A 84 3.36 -10.32 5.79
CA LEU A 84 4.52 -11.18 6.05
C LEU A 84 4.16 -12.67 5.90
N SER A 85 2.97 -13.07 6.38
CA SER A 85 2.46 -14.43 6.22
C SER A 85 2.27 -14.80 4.75
N VAL A 86 1.74 -13.89 3.93
CA VAL A 86 1.60 -14.10 2.47
C VAL A 86 2.95 -14.37 1.83
N PHE A 87 3.94 -13.51 2.08
CA PHE A 87 5.28 -13.70 1.51
C PHE A 87 5.95 -15.00 1.96
N ARG A 88 5.82 -15.37 3.23
CA ARG A 88 6.34 -16.64 3.76
C ARG A 88 5.67 -17.85 3.13
N ASN A 89 4.35 -17.82 2.95
CA ASN A 89 3.60 -18.88 2.29
C ASN A 89 3.97 -19.00 0.80
N ALA A 90 4.38 -17.89 0.16
CA ALA A 90 4.96 -17.89 -1.18
C ALA A 90 6.43 -18.37 -1.22
N GLY A 91 7.03 -18.71 -0.08
CA GLY A 91 8.40 -19.21 0.02
C GLY A 91 9.47 -18.12 0.20
N LEU A 92 9.08 -16.85 0.36
CA LEU A 92 10.02 -15.74 0.55
C LEU A 92 10.44 -15.64 2.01
N ARG A 93 11.75 -15.76 2.27
CA ARG A 93 12.32 -15.65 3.62
C ARG A 93 12.58 -14.20 3.99
N ILE A 94 11.51 -13.51 4.35
CA ILE A 94 11.56 -12.12 4.79
C ILE A 94 11.80 -12.05 6.30
N THR A 95 12.85 -11.32 6.68
CA THR A 95 13.18 -11.01 8.07
C THR A 95 12.86 -9.55 8.35
N VAL A 96 11.92 -9.32 9.26
CA VAL A 96 11.55 -7.98 9.72
C VAL A 96 12.26 -7.73 11.05
N PRO A 97 13.03 -6.65 11.22
CA PRO A 97 13.68 -6.37 12.49
C PRO A 97 12.63 -6.08 13.57
N THR A 98 12.51 -6.95 14.56
CA THR A 98 11.61 -6.75 15.71
C THR A 98 12.41 -6.27 16.92
N SER A 99 12.25 -5.00 17.30
CA SER A 99 12.67 -4.52 18.62
C SER A 99 11.43 -4.40 19.52
N ILE A 100 11.29 -5.29 20.50
CA ILE A 100 10.22 -5.20 21.49
C ILE A 100 10.73 -4.29 22.61
N SER A 101 10.24 -3.06 22.68
CA SER A 101 10.54 -2.13 23.77
C SER A 101 9.44 -2.21 24.83
N VAL A 102 9.79 -2.57 26.07
CA VAL A 102 8.82 -2.64 27.18
C VAL A 102 8.96 -1.38 28.02
N SER A 103 8.04 -0.44 27.88
CA SER A 103 7.94 0.72 28.77
C SER A 103 7.39 0.30 30.13
N LYS A 104 8.23 0.33 31.17
CA LYS A 104 7.80 0.28 32.57
C LYS A 104 8.33 1.54 33.25
N ASP A 105 7.44 2.35 33.84
CA ASP A 105 7.80 3.55 34.60
C ASP A 105 8.59 4.63 33.83
N GLY A 106 8.26 4.86 32.55
CA GLY A 106 8.87 5.95 31.75
C GLY A 106 10.30 5.71 31.29
N LYS A 107 10.92 4.56 31.61
CA LYS A 107 12.20 4.13 31.04
C LYS A 107 11.97 3.12 29.92
N MET A 108 12.38 3.47 28.71
CA MET A 108 12.51 2.51 27.62
C MET A 108 13.65 1.54 27.96
N THR A 109 13.33 0.25 28.06
CA THR A 109 14.34 -0.81 28.13
C THR A 109 13.94 -1.89 27.14
N SER A 110 14.89 -2.34 26.32
CA SER A 110 14.64 -3.42 25.36
C SER A 110 14.28 -4.70 26.12
N LEU A 111 13.31 -5.47 25.61
CA LEU A 111 12.97 -6.78 26.16
C LEU A 111 14.20 -7.71 26.15
N SER A 112 15.06 -7.58 25.13
CA SER A 112 16.32 -8.33 25.00
C SER A 112 17.27 -8.07 26.18
N ASP A 113 17.36 -6.83 26.65
CA ASP A 113 18.20 -6.47 27.81
C ASP A 113 17.66 -7.07 29.12
N LYS A 114 16.33 -7.21 29.24
CA LYS A 114 15.70 -7.83 30.42
C LYS A 114 15.86 -9.34 30.46
N LEU A 115 15.89 -10.01 29.30
CA LEU A 115 16.06 -11.46 29.21
C LEU A 115 17.52 -11.88 29.41
N SER A 116 18.48 -11.07 28.93
CA SER A 116 19.92 -11.34 29.10
C SER A 116 20.39 -11.26 30.56
N LYS A 117 19.76 -10.41 31.39
CA LYS A 117 20.13 -10.23 32.82
C LYS A 117 19.64 -11.33 33.78
N ARG A 118 19.07 -12.43 33.28
CA ARG A 118 18.62 -13.58 34.09
C ARG A 118 19.40 -14.88 33.82
N GLY A 119 20.47 -14.81 33.03
CA GLY A 119 21.40 -15.92 32.82
C GLY A 119 22.51 -15.94 33.86
#